data_AF-A0A5N9GVP5-F1
#
_entry.id   AF-A0A5N9GVP5-F1
#
_cell.length_a   1.000
_cell.length_b   1.000
_cell.length_c   1.000
_cell.angle_alpha   90.00
_cell.angle_beta   90.00
_cell.angle_gamma   90.00
#
_symmetry.space_group_name_H-M   'P 1'
#
loop_
_entity.id
_entity.type
_entity.pdbx_description
1 polymer ?
#
loop_
_entity_poly.entity_id
_entity_poly.type
_entity_poly.pdbx_seq_one_letter_code
_entity_poly.pdbx_strand_id
1 'polypeptide(L)'
;MTLSMGLISNREGEHLGTSDKAIITARRRLIQMARDLQEGIEPYAATHGDLYKVRGIDFIAPEHDFFDFLESHGELGVAQTY
;
A
#
# COMPACT_ATOMS: atom_id res chain seq x y z
N MET A 1 -3.06 -10.24 15.89
CA MET A 1 -4.13 -9.22 15.80
C MET A 1 -3.54 -7.97 15.15
N THR A 2 -3.85 -7.71 13.89
CA THR A 2 -3.48 -6.46 13.22
C THR A 2 -4.46 -5.39 13.68
N LEU A 3 -4.07 -4.59 14.66
CA LEU A 3 -4.81 -3.37 14.98
C LEU A 3 -4.69 -2.46 13.76
N SER A 4 -5.82 -2.14 13.13
CA SER A 4 -5.83 -1.09 12.11
C SER A 4 -5.42 0.23 12.77
N MET A 5 -4.93 1.19 11.98
CA MET A 5 -4.49 2.50 12.47
C MET A 5 -5.59 3.33 13.16
N GLY A 6 -6.79 2.80 13.41
CA GLY A 6 -7.87 3.52 14.08
C GLY A 6 -8.48 4.62 13.20
N LEU A 7 -9.28 5.49 13.81
CA LEU A 7 -9.95 6.58 13.11
C LEU A 7 -8.96 7.57 12.50
N ILE A 8 -9.36 8.23 11.40
CA ILE A 8 -8.67 9.40 10.87
C ILE A 8 -8.89 10.53 11.87
N SER A 9 -7.85 10.84 12.64
CA SER A 9 -7.87 11.84 13.71
C SER A 9 -6.67 12.78 13.59
N ASN A 10 -6.69 13.88 14.34
CA ASN A 10 -5.47 14.64 14.58
C ASN A 10 -4.41 13.74 15.23
N ARG A 11 -3.16 13.82 14.76
CA ARG A 11 -2.00 13.02 15.17
C ARG A 11 -0.74 13.87 15.33
N GLU A 12 -0.94 15.13 15.69
CA GLU A 12 0.14 16.03 16.06
C GLU A 12 1.05 15.38 17.13
N GLY A 13 2.36 15.37 16.89
CA GLY A 13 3.34 14.73 17.77
C GLY A 13 3.56 13.23 17.56
N GLU A 14 2.92 12.59 16.56
CA GLU A 14 3.23 11.19 16.22
C GLU A 14 4.64 11.06 15.63
N HIS A 15 5.48 10.22 16.25
CA HIS A 15 6.85 9.96 15.81
C HIS A 15 6.90 8.75 14.89
N LEU A 16 6.90 9.00 13.58
CA LEU A 16 7.02 7.96 12.55
C LEU A 16 8.49 7.74 12.17
N GLY A 17 8.91 6.48 12.13
CA GLY A 17 10.24 6.05 11.73
C GLY A 17 10.37 5.83 10.22
N THR A 18 11.56 5.41 9.78
CA THR A 18 11.84 5.12 8.36
C THR A 18 10.99 3.97 7.82
N SER A 19 10.66 2.98 8.66
CA SER A 19 9.80 1.85 8.31
C SER A 19 8.34 2.25 8.05
N ASP A 20 7.89 3.43 8.51
CA ASP A 20 6.50 3.90 8.37
C ASP A 20 6.22 4.60 7.04
N LYS A 21 7.13 4.48 6.06
CA LYS A 21 7.04 5.16 4.76
C LYS A 21 5.70 4.93 4.04
N ALA A 22 5.14 3.73 4.15
CA ALA A 22 3.84 3.40 3.57
C ALA A 22 2.71 4.22 4.20
N ILE A 23 2.68 4.34 5.53
CA ILE A 23 1.68 5.13 6.26
C ILE A 23 1.80 6.60 5.90
N ILE A 24 3.02 7.14 5.91
CA ILE A 24 3.30 8.54 5.53
C ILE A 24 2.77 8.84 4.13
N THR A 25 3.05 7.95 3.18
CA THR A 25 2.66 8.13 1.78
C THR A 25 1.14 8.04 1.60
N ALA A 26 0.51 7.04 2.21
CA ALA A 26 -0.95 6.87 2.16
C ALA A 26 -1.68 8.09 2.73
N ARG A 27 -1.24 8.61 3.88
CA ARG A 27 -1.87 9.78 4.51
C ARG A 27 -1.72 11.04 3.66
N ARG A 28 -0.54 11.29 3.09
CA ARG A 28 -0.34 12.44 2.17
C ARG A 28 -1.30 12.39 0.98
N ARG A 29 -1.49 11.20 0.40
CA ARG A 29 -2.45 10.99 -0.71
C ARG A 29 -3.89 11.25 -0.28
N LEU A 30 -4.33 10.70 0.85
CA LEU A 30 -5.69 10.91 1.37
C LEU A 30 -5.99 12.39 1.65
N ILE A 31 -5.04 13.11 2.27
CA ILE A 31 -5.18 14.55 2.53
C ILE A 31 -5.29 15.34 1.22
N GLN A 32 -4.46 15.00 0.23
CA GLN A 32 -4.53 15.66 -1.07
C GLN A 32 -5.89 15.41 -1.75
N MET A 33 -6.34 14.16 -1.81
CA MET A 33 -7.65 13.82 -2.40
C MET A 33 -8.81 14.53 -1.69
N ALA A 34 -8.75 14.69 -0.37
CA ALA A 34 -9.76 15.45 0.37
C ALA A 34 -9.76 16.94 0.00
N ARG A 35 -8.58 17.54 -0.21
CA ARG A 35 -8.46 18.94 -0.69
C ARG A 35 -8.95 19.09 -2.13
N ASP A 36 -8.56 18.18 -3.01
CA ASP A 36 -9.01 18.16 -4.40
C ASP A 36 -10.53 18.08 -4.47
N LEU A 37 -11.13 17.20 -3.67
CA LEU A 37 -12.59 17.07 -3.57
C LEU A 37 -13.27 18.36 -3.06
N GLN A 38 -12.65 19.07 -2.11
CA GLN A 38 -13.17 20.37 -1.64
C GLN A 38 -13.19 21.43 -2.75
N GLU A 39 -12.25 21.37 -3.69
CA GLU A 39 -12.19 22.23 -4.88
C GLU A 39 -13.05 21.70 -6.05
N GLY A 40 -13.83 20.63 -5.82
CA GLY A 40 -14.71 20.02 -6.82
C GLY A 40 -14.01 19.07 -7.80
N ILE A 41 -12.76 18.67 -7.51
CA ILE A 41 -12.00 17.71 -8.31
C ILE A 41 -12.20 16.32 -7.71
N GLU A 42 -12.96 15.48 -8.40
CA GLU A 42 -13.26 14.12 -7.92
C GLU A 42 -11.99 13.25 -7.87
N PRO A 43 -11.68 12.59 -6.74
CA PRO A 43 -10.53 11.71 -6.65
C PRO A 43 -10.66 10.49 -7.57
N TYR A 44 -9.69 10.31 -8.47
CA TYR A 44 -9.65 9.17 -9.39
C TYR A 44 -9.86 7.82 -8.68
N ALA A 45 -9.23 7.63 -7.52
CA ALA A 45 -9.28 6.38 -6.79
C ALA A 45 -10.66 6.04 -6.19
N ALA A 46 -11.60 6.98 -6.11
CA ALA A 46 -12.95 6.73 -5.58
C ALA A 46 -13.79 5.81 -6.48
N THR A 47 -13.51 5.81 -7.79
CA THR A 47 -14.25 5.03 -8.80
C THR A 47 -13.40 3.97 -9.51
N HIS A 48 -12.09 3.95 -9.26
CA HIS A 48 -11.13 3.03 -9.88
C HIS A 48 -10.65 1.98 -8.88
N GLY A 49 -11.55 1.04 -8.55
CA GLY A 49 -11.27 -0.04 -7.60
C GLY A 49 -10.15 -0.99 -8.06
N ASP A 50 -9.84 -1.01 -9.35
CA ASP A 50 -8.71 -1.72 -9.95
C ASP A 50 -7.36 -1.33 -9.35
N LEU A 51 -7.20 -0.09 -8.88
CA LEU A 51 -6.00 0.39 -8.19
C LEU A 51 -5.66 -0.39 -6.92
N TYR A 52 -6.64 -1.08 -6.33
CA TYR A 52 -6.51 -1.81 -5.07
C TYR A 52 -6.47 -3.32 -5.26
N LYS A 53 -6.50 -3.81 -6.52
CA LYS A 53 -6.45 -5.24 -6.84
C LYS A 53 -5.03 -5.80 -6.77
N VAL A 54 -4.39 -5.67 -5.61
CA VAL A 54 -3.08 -6.29 -5.36
C VAL A 54 -3.31 -7.58 -4.58
N ARG A 55 -2.97 -8.73 -5.19
CA ARG A 55 -2.88 -10.01 -4.48
C ARG A 55 -1.44 -10.19 -4.02
N GLY A 56 -1.25 -10.33 -2.70
CA GLY A 56 0.03 -10.76 -2.16
C GLY A 56 0.35 -12.17 -2.68
N ILE A 57 1.59 -12.36 -3.13
CA ILE A 57 2.09 -13.69 -3.47
C ILE A 57 2.49 -14.37 -2.17
N ASP A 58 1.98 -15.59 -1.98
CA ASP A 58 2.42 -16.49 -0.94
C ASP A 58 2.88 -17.78 -1.63
N PHE A 59 4.15 -18.13 -1.44
CA PHE A 59 4.78 -19.26 -2.11
C PHE A 59 5.74 -19.96 -1.15
N ILE A 60 5.64 -21.28 -1.09
CA ILE A 60 6.58 -22.12 -0.35
C ILE A 60 7.64 -22.61 -1.33
N ALA A 61 8.81 -21.99 -1.27
CA ALA A 61 9.95 -22.33 -2.10
C ALA A 61 10.78 -23.46 -1.45
N PRO A 62 11.28 -24.43 -2.24
CA PRO A 62 12.31 -25.37 -1.77
C PRO A 62 13.67 -24.69 -1.56
N GLU A 63 13.92 -23.56 -2.24
CA GLU A 63 15.10 -22.73 -2.04
C GLU A 63 15.15 -22.14 -0.62
N HIS A 64 16.34 -22.15 -0.01
CA HIS A 64 16.52 -21.59 1.32
C HIS A 64 16.72 -20.07 1.30
N ASP A 65 17.30 -19.54 0.22
CA ASP A 65 17.60 -18.12 0.07
C ASP A 65 16.58 -17.41 -0.83
N PHE A 66 16.23 -16.17 -0.45
CA PHE A 66 15.23 -15.37 -1.15
C PHE A 66 15.71 -14.89 -2.53
N PHE A 67 17.01 -14.64 -2.71
CA PHE A 67 17.54 -14.21 -4.01
C PHE A 67 17.54 -15.37 -5.01
N ASP A 68 17.90 -16.57 -4.56
CA ASP A 68 17.82 -17.79 -5.40
C ASP A 68 16.38 -18.05 -5.85
N PHE A 69 15.41 -17.89 -4.94
CA PHE A 69 13.97 -17.95 -5.28
C PHE A 69 13.57 -16.90 -6.32
N LEU A 70 14.02 -15.65 -6.18
CA LEU A 70 13.68 -14.60 -7.15
C LEU A 70 14.32 -14.84 -8.52
N GLU A 71 15.50 -15.44 -8.58
CA GLU A 71 16.15 -15.80 -9.84
C GLU A 71 15.40 -16.93 -10.55
N SER A 72 14.97 -17.97 -9.81
CA SER A 72 14.27 -19.12 -10.37
C SER A 72 12.77 -18.88 -10.64
N HIS A 73 12.13 -18.00 -9.86
CA HIS A 73 10.68 -17.80 -9.87
C HIS A 73 10.26 -16.33 -9.97
N GLY A 74 11.14 -15.43 -10.44
CA GLY A 74 10.86 -13.99 -10.51
C GLY A 74 9.58 -13.62 -11.26
N GLU A 75 9.14 -14.47 -12.18
CA GLU A 75 7.87 -14.35 -12.90
C GLU A 75 6.64 -14.45 -11.98
N LEU A 76 6.75 -15.25 -10.91
CA LEU A 76 5.74 -15.33 -9.85
C LEU A 76 5.72 -14.09 -8.97
N GLY A 77 6.83 -13.34 -8.92
CA GLY A 77 6.99 -12.09 -8.17
C GLY A 77 6.28 -10.89 -8.78
N VAL A 78 5.74 -11.01 -9.99
CA VAL A 78 5.02 -9.93 -10.67
C VAL A 78 3.62 -9.80 -10.08
N ALA A 79 3.28 -8.62 -9.57
CA ALA A 79 1.94 -8.33 -9.07
C ALA A 79 0.90 -8.58 -10.19
N GLN A 80 0.14 -9.67 -10.06
CA GLN A 80 -0.92 -9.99 -11.01
C GLN A 80 -2.09 -9.02 -10.80
N THR A 81 -2.36 -8.21 -11.83
CA THR A 81 -3.51 -7.30 -11.92
C THR A 81 -4.66 -8.03 -12.61
N TYR A 82 -5.87 -7.96 -12.05
CA TYR A 82 -7.11 -8.54 -12.62
C TYR A 82 -7.92 -7.50 -13.39
#